data_AF-A0A8T5L115-F1
#
_entry.id   AF-A0A8T5L115-F1
#
_cell.length_a   1.000
_cell.length_b   1.000
_cell.length_c   1.000
_cell.angle_alpha   90.00
_cell.angle_beta   90.00
_cell.angle_gamma   90.00
#
_symmetry.space_group_name_H-M   'P 1'
#
loop_
_entity.id
_entity.type
_entity.pdbx_description
1 polymer ?
#
loop_
_entity_poly.entity_id
_entity_poly.type
_entity_poly.pdbx_seq_one_letter_code
_entity_poly.pdbx_strand_id
1 'polypeptide(L)'
;IYPGAVEKCNNKDDNCDGEPDDLLEKPCGDSAVGACELGTQWCIEGDWSTCSGDVGPTTERCDNLDNDCDGDIDEGFDRDNDGFFPITCTGYGYDDCDDRNPNRYPGATEVCDNIDNDCDGDVDEYCSQIVCGDGICSKGETQGNCSEDCAGFIFDFTWILIIVIIIIVVVIGVVLFFILRAHSEGEGDWDELKNKWSDEKQTK
;
A
#
# COMPACT_ATOMS: atom_id res chain seq x y z
N ILE A 1 -36.87 -62.47 2.72
CA ILE A 1 -38.05 -63.29 3.03
C ILE A 1 -37.69 -64.49 3.91
N TYR A 2 -37.45 -64.20 5.19
CA TYR A 2 -37.43 -65.17 6.29
C TYR A 2 -37.74 -64.43 7.61
N PRO A 3 -38.31 -65.11 8.63
CA PRO A 3 -38.63 -64.49 9.91
C PRO A 3 -37.48 -63.69 10.54
N GLY A 4 -37.71 -62.40 10.78
CA GLY A 4 -36.74 -61.48 11.40
C GLY A 4 -35.61 -60.99 10.48
N ALA A 5 -35.77 -61.09 9.16
CA ALA A 5 -34.89 -60.40 8.21
C ALA A 5 -35.02 -58.86 8.34
N VAL A 6 -34.05 -58.12 7.79
CA VAL A 6 -34.18 -56.66 7.65
C VAL A 6 -35.08 -56.37 6.44
N GLU A 7 -36.09 -55.53 6.64
CA GLU A 7 -36.97 -55.08 5.57
C GLU A 7 -36.21 -54.32 4.48
N LYS A 8 -36.65 -54.51 3.24
CA LYS A 8 -36.10 -53.80 2.07
C LYS A 8 -37.26 -53.25 1.28
N CYS A 9 -37.22 -51.97 0.93
CA CYS A 9 -38.23 -51.33 0.10
C CYS A 9 -38.39 -52.04 -1.25
N ASN A 10 -39.31 -53.00 -1.32
CA ASN A 10 -39.54 -53.83 -2.51
C ASN A 10 -40.96 -54.40 -2.58
N ASN A 11 -41.86 -53.95 -1.70
CA ASN A 11 -43.26 -54.36 -1.58
C ASN A 11 -43.42 -55.85 -1.23
N LYS A 12 -42.48 -56.39 -0.46
CA LYS A 12 -42.57 -57.75 0.07
C LYS A 12 -42.24 -57.72 1.55
N ASP A 13 -43.00 -58.51 2.29
CA ASP A 13 -42.75 -58.84 3.68
C ASP A 13 -41.48 -59.70 3.78
N ASP A 14 -40.33 -59.05 3.95
CA ASP A 14 -39.03 -59.68 3.95
C ASP A 14 -38.75 -60.39 5.28
N ASN A 15 -39.32 -59.90 6.36
CA ASN A 15 -39.16 -60.33 7.74
C ASN A 15 -40.29 -61.28 8.22
N CYS A 16 -41.30 -61.52 7.39
CA CYS A 16 -42.46 -62.38 7.63
C CYS A 16 -43.31 -62.02 8.87
N ASP A 17 -43.43 -60.75 9.23
CA ASP A 17 -44.23 -60.27 10.38
C ASP A 17 -45.68 -59.89 10.03
N GLY A 18 -46.01 -59.87 8.74
CA GLY A 18 -47.34 -59.58 8.21
C GLY A 18 -47.53 -58.15 7.70
N GLU A 19 -46.55 -57.27 7.82
CA GLU A 19 -46.61 -55.89 7.34
C GLU A 19 -45.46 -55.64 6.33
N PRO A 20 -45.74 -55.59 5.01
CA PRO A 20 -44.71 -55.33 4.00
C PRO A 20 -44.08 -53.93 4.16
N ASP A 21 -42.75 -53.84 4.04
CA ASP A 21 -41.98 -52.58 4.06
C ASP A 21 -42.26 -51.70 5.30
N ASP A 22 -42.48 -52.28 6.48
CA ASP A 22 -42.83 -51.54 7.69
C ASP A 22 -41.67 -50.67 8.23
N LEU A 23 -42.00 -49.46 8.72
CA LEU A 23 -41.08 -48.51 9.38
C LEU A 23 -39.79 -48.19 8.61
N LEU A 24 -39.81 -48.25 7.28
CA LEU A 24 -38.64 -47.96 6.45
C LEU A 24 -38.50 -46.47 6.13
N GLU A 25 -37.51 -45.83 6.75
CA GLU A 25 -37.05 -44.48 6.42
C GLU A 25 -35.55 -44.45 6.13
N LYS A 26 -35.13 -43.51 5.30
CA LYS A 26 -33.71 -43.23 5.04
C LYS A 26 -33.46 -41.74 4.83
N PRO A 27 -32.25 -41.25 5.14
CA PRO A 27 -31.86 -39.90 4.78
C PRO A 27 -31.74 -39.75 3.25
N CYS A 28 -31.99 -38.55 2.77
CA CYS A 28 -31.83 -38.14 1.38
C CYS A 28 -31.40 -36.65 1.32
N GLY A 29 -31.11 -36.14 0.13
CA GLY A 29 -30.51 -34.82 -0.06
C GLY A 29 -29.03 -34.93 -0.44
N ASP A 30 -28.48 -33.85 -0.98
CA ASP A 30 -27.14 -33.85 -1.58
C ASP A 30 -26.02 -33.70 -0.53
N SER A 31 -26.20 -32.79 0.43
CA SER A 31 -25.20 -32.47 1.44
C SER A 31 -25.85 -32.07 2.77
N ALA A 32 -25.07 -32.15 3.84
CA ALA A 32 -25.41 -31.63 5.17
C ALA A 32 -24.39 -30.56 5.62
N VAL A 33 -23.60 -30.06 4.68
CA VAL A 33 -22.57 -29.05 4.88
C VAL A 33 -23.19 -27.67 4.64
N GLY A 34 -22.74 -26.66 5.38
CA GLY A 34 -23.18 -25.30 5.19
C GLY A 34 -24.67 -25.09 5.49
N ALA A 35 -25.35 -24.44 4.55
CA ALA A 35 -26.78 -24.17 4.57
C ALA A 35 -27.64 -25.36 4.09
N CYS A 36 -27.03 -26.44 3.60
CA CYS A 36 -27.77 -27.62 3.16
C CYS A 36 -28.29 -28.46 4.33
N GLU A 37 -29.46 -29.05 4.14
CA GLU A 37 -30.09 -29.97 5.08
C GLU A 37 -30.46 -31.27 4.37
N LEU A 38 -30.22 -32.40 5.06
CA LEU A 38 -30.71 -33.70 4.61
C LEU A 38 -32.20 -33.81 4.92
N GLY A 39 -32.96 -34.31 3.95
CA GLY A 39 -34.35 -34.69 4.12
C GLY A 39 -34.52 -36.17 4.47
N THR A 40 -35.77 -36.60 4.49
CA THR A 40 -36.15 -38.01 4.71
C THR A 40 -36.98 -38.54 3.54
N GLN A 41 -36.73 -39.80 3.19
CA GLN A 41 -37.56 -40.60 2.28
C GLN A 41 -38.21 -41.75 3.05
N TRP A 42 -39.47 -42.04 2.70
CA TRP A 42 -40.22 -43.19 3.20
C TRP A 42 -40.44 -44.20 2.09
N CYS A 43 -40.46 -45.48 2.44
CA CYS A 43 -40.88 -46.51 1.49
C CYS A 43 -42.40 -46.50 1.36
N ILE A 44 -42.91 -46.37 0.13
CA ILE A 44 -44.33 -46.38 -0.19
C ILE A 44 -44.52 -47.33 -1.37
N GLU A 45 -45.21 -48.46 -1.15
CA GLU A 45 -45.52 -49.47 -2.18
C GLU A 45 -44.29 -50.06 -2.90
N GLY A 46 -43.15 -50.17 -2.21
CA GLY A 46 -41.90 -50.70 -2.75
C GLY A 46 -41.04 -49.68 -3.51
N ASP A 47 -41.47 -48.43 -3.59
CA ASP A 47 -40.70 -47.32 -4.13
C ASP A 47 -40.39 -46.28 -3.03
N TRP A 48 -39.23 -45.64 -3.12
CA TRP A 48 -38.90 -44.53 -2.23
C TRP A 48 -39.67 -43.28 -2.64
N SER A 49 -40.27 -42.59 -1.66
CA SER A 49 -40.94 -41.31 -1.87
C SER A 49 -39.99 -40.24 -2.43
N THR A 50 -40.52 -39.07 -2.76
CA THR A 50 -39.67 -37.88 -2.92
C THR A 50 -38.93 -37.59 -1.62
N CYS A 51 -37.75 -36.98 -1.73
CA CYS A 51 -37.09 -36.43 -0.56
C CYS A 51 -37.96 -35.31 0.01
N SER A 52 -38.16 -35.33 1.32
CA SER A 52 -38.97 -34.34 2.02
C SER A 52 -38.11 -33.67 3.08
N GLY A 53 -38.07 -32.34 3.05
CA GLY A 53 -37.34 -31.54 4.01
C GLY A 53 -35.86 -31.36 3.67
N ASP A 54 -35.41 -31.76 2.48
CA ASP A 54 -34.07 -31.40 2.02
C ASP A 54 -33.98 -29.93 1.62
N VAL A 55 -32.83 -29.33 1.94
CA VAL A 55 -32.39 -28.05 1.40
C VAL A 55 -31.13 -28.35 0.61
N GLY A 56 -31.25 -28.27 -0.72
CA GLY A 56 -30.15 -28.52 -1.64
C GLY A 56 -29.27 -27.29 -1.88
N PRO A 57 -28.11 -27.50 -2.54
CA PRO A 57 -27.15 -26.43 -2.80
C PRO A 57 -27.72 -25.38 -3.76
N THR A 58 -27.40 -24.13 -3.49
CA THR A 58 -27.77 -22.97 -4.29
C THR A 58 -26.53 -22.12 -4.56
N THR A 59 -26.60 -21.21 -5.54
CA THR A 59 -25.47 -20.31 -5.80
C THR A 59 -25.13 -19.48 -4.57
N GLU A 60 -23.84 -19.40 -4.28
CA GLU A 60 -23.28 -18.56 -3.23
C GLU A 60 -23.81 -17.14 -3.22
N ARG A 61 -23.94 -16.65 -1.99
CA ARG A 61 -24.29 -15.28 -1.67
C ARG A 61 -23.42 -14.88 -0.51
N CYS A 62 -22.96 -13.65 -0.51
CA CYS A 62 -22.30 -13.06 0.65
C CYS A 62 -23.23 -12.93 1.86
N ASP A 63 -23.48 -14.03 2.56
CA ASP A 63 -24.30 -14.09 3.77
C ASP A 63 -23.62 -14.85 4.92
N ASN A 64 -22.31 -15.13 4.80
CA ASN A 64 -21.51 -15.96 5.70
C ASN A 64 -22.05 -17.38 5.87
N LEU A 65 -22.76 -17.89 4.86
CA LEU A 65 -23.20 -19.27 4.80
C LEU A 65 -22.71 -19.87 3.50
N ASP A 66 -22.15 -21.05 3.61
CA ASP A 66 -21.91 -21.97 2.49
C ASP A 66 -23.27 -22.38 1.88
N ASN A 67 -23.71 -21.72 0.81
CA ASN A 67 -25.00 -21.92 0.17
C ASN A 67 -24.99 -23.08 -0.83
N ASP A 68 -23.83 -23.40 -1.39
CA ASP A 68 -23.61 -24.41 -2.42
C ASP A 68 -23.08 -25.74 -1.85
N CYS A 69 -22.78 -25.72 -0.55
CA CYS A 69 -22.51 -26.86 0.31
C CYS A 69 -21.24 -27.62 -0.07
N ASP A 70 -20.26 -26.92 -0.63
CA ASP A 70 -18.95 -27.44 -1.01
C ASP A 70 -17.93 -27.42 0.16
N GLY A 71 -18.24 -26.67 1.22
CA GLY A 71 -17.48 -26.57 2.46
C GLY A 71 -16.66 -25.29 2.62
N ASP A 72 -16.60 -24.45 1.59
CA ASP A 72 -16.06 -23.09 1.68
C ASP A 72 -17.22 -22.09 1.91
N ILE A 73 -16.92 -20.92 2.50
CA ILE A 73 -17.94 -19.91 2.82
C ILE A 73 -17.73 -18.71 1.89
N ASP A 74 -18.80 -18.28 1.22
CA ASP A 74 -18.84 -17.09 0.37
C ASP A 74 -17.71 -17.10 -0.71
N GLU A 75 -17.42 -18.25 -1.31
CA GLU A 75 -16.35 -18.38 -2.31
C GLU A 75 -16.71 -17.76 -3.67
N GLY A 76 -15.67 -17.40 -4.44
CA GLY A 76 -15.84 -16.74 -5.74
C GLY A 76 -16.23 -15.26 -5.68
N PHE A 77 -16.36 -14.68 -4.47
CA PHE A 77 -16.54 -13.24 -4.28
C PHE A 77 -15.24 -12.47 -4.08
N ASP A 78 -14.15 -13.12 -3.68
CA ASP A 78 -12.83 -12.51 -3.56
C ASP A 78 -12.05 -12.66 -4.88
N ARG A 79 -11.94 -11.57 -5.63
CA ARG A 79 -11.35 -11.63 -6.98
C ARG A 79 -9.83 -11.53 -6.99
N ASP A 80 -9.20 -10.91 -6.00
CA ASP A 80 -7.75 -10.77 -5.93
C ASP A 80 -7.07 -11.68 -4.88
N ASN A 81 -7.87 -12.41 -4.11
CA ASN A 81 -7.50 -13.43 -3.13
C ASN A 81 -6.78 -12.87 -1.90
N ASP A 82 -7.16 -11.69 -1.41
CA ASP A 82 -6.63 -11.10 -0.18
C ASP A 82 -7.42 -11.44 1.10
N GLY A 83 -8.56 -12.12 0.95
CA GLY A 83 -9.45 -12.54 2.03
C GLY A 83 -10.49 -11.49 2.43
N PHE A 84 -10.62 -10.41 1.66
CA PHE A 84 -11.69 -9.43 1.78
C PHE A 84 -12.66 -9.56 0.60
N PHE A 85 -13.90 -9.12 0.82
CA PHE A 85 -14.99 -9.31 -0.14
C PHE A 85 -15.50 -7.97 -0.64
N PRO A 86 -15.95 -7.85 -1.90
CA PRO A 86 -16.35 -6.59 -2.47
C PRO A 86 -17.43 -5.91 -1.63
N ILE A 87 -17.42 -4.58 -1.60
CA ILE A 87 -18.41 -3.75 -0.89
C ILE A 87 -19.88 -4.13 -1.13
N THR A 88 -20.24 -4.82 -2.22
CA THR A 88 -21.60 -5.36 -2.42
C THR A 88 -22.01 -6.41 -1.38
N CYS A 89 -21.03 -6.95 -0.65
CA CYS A 89 -21.15 -7.92 0.43
C CYS A 89 -21.18 -7.24 1.82
N THR A 90 -21.56 -5.95 1.89
CA THR A 90 -21.57 -5.14 3.13
C THR A 90 -22.31 -5.79 4.29
N GLY A 91 -21.76 -5.60 5.50
CA GLY A 91 -22.43 -5.94 6.78
C GLY A 91 -21.63 -6.85 7.69
N TYR A 92 -20.49 -7.35 7.21
CA TYR A 92 -19.70 -8.36 7.91
C TYR A 92 -18.25 -7.95 8.20
N GLY A 93 -17.86 -6.72 7.85
CA GLY A 93 -16.54 -6.16 8.17
C GLY A 93 -15.44 -6.54 7.19
N TYR A 94 -15.82 -6.92 5.96
CA TYR A 94 -14.91 -7.34 4.90
C TYR A 94 -14.93 -6.40 3.69
N ASP A 95 -15.45 -5.18 3.85
CA ASP A 95 -15.81 -4.30 2.74
C ASP A 95 -14.56 -3.83 1.97
N ASP A 96 -14.13 -4.63 1.00
CA ASP A 96 -13.05 -4.33 0.08
C ASP A 96 -13.47 -3.16 -0.83
N CYS A 97 -12.66 -2.10 -0.79
CA CYS A 97 -12.86 -0.90 -1.59
C CYS A 97 -12.31 -1.02 -3.03
N ASP A 98 -11.43 -1.99 -3.33
CA ASP A 98 -10.96 -2.35 -4.67
C ASP A 98 -10.65 -3.86 -4.80
N ASP A 99 -11.69 -4.65 -5.11
CA ASP A 99 -11.74 -6.10 -5.43
C ASP A 99 -10.91 -6.53 -6.68
N ARG A 100 -9.85 -5.81 -6.98
CA ARG A 100 -8.87 -6.12 -8.03
C ARG A 100 -7.46 -5.82 -7.56
N ASN A 101 -7.28 -5.30 -6.36
CA ASN A 101 -6.02 -4.91 -5.78
C ASN A 101 -5.88 -5.42 -4.34
N PRO A 102 -5.04 -6.45 -4.10
CA PRO A 102 -4.91 -7.11 -2.82
C PRO A 102 -4.15 -6.29 -1.77
N ASN A 103 -3.97 -4.98 -2.00
CA ASN A 103 -3.38 -4.02 -1.07
C ASN A 103 -4.37 -2.89 -0.74
N ARG A 104 -5.67 -3.11 -1.01
CA ARG A 104 -6.73 -2.12 -0.85
C ARG A 104 -7.92 -2.72 -0.14
N TYR A 105 -7.75 -2.94 1.15
CA TYR A 105 -8.68 -3.70 1.97
C TYR A 105 -8.72 -3.13 3.40
N PRO A 106 -9.81 -3.38 4.15
CA PRO A 106 -9.92 -2.98 5.56
C PRO A 106 -8.68 -3.27 6.42
N GLY A 107 -7.99 -2.21 6.87
CA GLY A 107 -6.79 -2.31 7.70
C GLY A 107 -5.50 -2.63 6.95
N ALA A 108 -5.45 -2.45 5.63
CA ALA A 108 -4.21 -2.40 4.88
C ALA A 108 -3.29 -1.26 5.37
N THR A 109 -2.05 -1.24 4.90
CA THR A 109 -1.15 -0.11 5.20
C THR A 109 -1.36 0.99 4.17
N GLU A 110 -1.63 2.21 4.64
CA GLU A 110 -1.70 3.39 3.79
C GLU A 110 -0.44 3.62 2.97
N VAL A 111 -0.64 3.88 1.69
CA VAL A 111 0.38 4.33 0.76
C VAL A 111 -0.02 5.72 0.33
N CYS A 112 0.91 6.67 0.35
CA CYS A 112 0.65 8.07 -0.03
C CYS A 112 0.47 8.22 -1.55
N ASP A 113 -0.63 7.66 -2.08
CA ASP A 113 -0.94 7.58 -3.51
C ASP A 113 -2.29 8.24 -3.87
N ASN A 114 -2.95 8.89 -2.90
CA ASN A 114 -4.27 9.52 -3.00
C ASN A 114 -5.43 8.54 -3.15
N ILE A 115 -5.21 7.28 -2.76
CA ILE A 115 -6.29 6.34 -2.58
C ILE A 115 -6.23 5.83 -1.13
N ASP A 116 -7.42 5.74 -0.55
CA ASP A 116 -7.72 4.99 0.67
C ASP A 116 -7.35 3.51 0.45
N ASN A 117 -6.22 3.08 1.01
CA ASN A 117 -5.76 1.70 0.91
C ASN A 117 -6.37 0.84 2.02
N ASP A 118 -6.65 1.40 3.18
CA ASP A 118 -7.15 0.66 4.33
C ASP A 118 -8.68 0.65 4.46
N CYS A 119 -9.36 1.26 3.50
CA CYS A 119 -10.82 1.39 3.37
C CYS A 119 -11.51 1.99 4.61
N ASP A 120 -10.82 2.82 5.41
CA ASP A 120 -11.40 3.46 6.60
C ASP A 120 -12.20 4.74 6.30
N GLY A 121 -12.13 5.22 5.05
CA GLY A 121 -12.84 6.39 4.53
C GLY A 121 -12.08 7.71 4.63
N ASP A 122 -10.93 7.72 5.31
CA ASP A 122 -9.92 8.76 5.16
C ASP A 122 -8.97 8.38 3.98
N VAL A 123 -8.20 9.35 3.48
CA VAL A 123 -7.29 9.11 2.34
C VAL A 123 -5.91 9.58 2.75
N ASP A 124 -4.91 8.72 2.59
CA ASP A 124 -3.51 8.97 2.92
C ASP A 124 -3.32 9.37 4.40
N GLU A 125 -4.07 8.78 5.33
CA GLU A 125 -3.89 9.00 6.76
C GLU A 125 -2.57 8.36 7.25
N TYR A 126 -2.04 8.92 8.34
CA TYR A 126 -0.72 8.52 8.88
C TYR A 126 0.50 8.64 7.93
N CYS A 127 0.35 9.20 6.72
CA CYS A 127 1.43 9.54 5.78
C CYS A 127 2.51 10.53 6.29
N SER A 128 2.44 10.91 7.56
CA SER A 128 3.38 11.78 8.29
C SER A 128 4.80 11.22 8.51
N GLN A 129 5.18 10.10 7.89
CA GLN A 129 6.46 9.42 8.15
C GLN A 129 7.38 9.21 6.93
N ILE A 130 7.05 9.73 5.74
CA ILE A 130 8.00 9.75 4.61
C ILE A 130 8.85 11.03 4.71
N VAL A 131 10.01 10.92 5.33
CA VAL A 131 10.97 12.02 5.47
C VAL A 131 11.72 12.25 4.16
N CYS A 132 11.51 13.41 3.54
CA CYS A 132 12.34 13.93 2.44
C CYS A 132 12.68 15.43 2.70
N GLY A 133 13.95 15.82 2.48
CA GLY A 133 14.43 17.20 2.21
C GLY A 133 14.31 18.33 3.25
N ASP A 134 13.13 18.51 3.84
CA ASP A 134 12.75 19.52 4.87
C ASP A 134 11.51 19.06 5.68
N GLY A 135 11.09 17.80 5.55
CA GLY A 135 10.06 17.19 6.39
C GLY A 135 8.62 17.29 5.88
N ILE A 136 8.37 17.75 4.65
CA ILE A 136 7.04 17.65 4.01
C ILE A 136 7.23 17.48 2.49
N CYS A 137 6.76 16.36 1.92
CA CYS A 137 6.61 16.20 0.48
C CYS A 137 5.19 16.67 0.06
N SER A 138 5.01 17.18 -1.16
CA SER A 138 3.68 17.65 -1.64
C SER A 138 2.78 16.48 -2.07
N LYS A 139 1.46 16.72 -2.14
CA LYS A 139 0.46 15.74 -2.61
C LYS A 139 0.89 15.12 -3.95
N GLY A 140 1.13 13.79 -3.96
CA GLY A 140 1.53 13.03 -5.16
C GLY A 140 3.04 12.79 -5.35
N GLU A 141 3.88 13.07 -4.36
CA GLU A 141 5.33 12.77 -4.40
C GLU A 141 5.67 11.45 -3.69
N THR A 142 6.68 10.73 -4.21
CA THR A 142 7.22 9.46 -3.70
C THR A 142 8.71 9.62 -3.38
N GLN A 143 9.27 8.71 -2.59
CA GLN A 143 10.71 8.70 -2.23
C GLN A 143 11.65 8.78 -3.46
N GLY A 144 11.18 8.36 -4.64
CA GLY A 144 11.96 8.37 -5.89
C GLY A 144 11.81 9.62 -6.77
N ASN A 145 10.84 10.50 -6.53
CA ASN A 145 10.54 11.64 -7.41
C ASN A 145 10.22 12.96 -6.72
N CYS A 146 10.52 13.12 -5.42
CA CYS A 146 10.45 14.41 -4.73
C CYS A 146 11.16 15.47 -5.57
N SER A 147 10.38 16.35 -6.18
CA SER A 147 10.90 17.35 -7.10
C SER A 147 11.25 18.60 -6.29
N GLU A 148 12.54 18.86 -6.21
CA GLU A 148 13.20 20.15 -5.92
C GLU A 148 13.86 20.42 -4.56
N ASP A 149 13.64 19.68 -3.46
CA ASP A 149 14.30 20.02 -2.17
C ASP A 149 15.27 18.99 -1.60
N CYS A 150 16.13 18.45 -2.46
CA CYS A 150 17.37 17.79 -2.01
C CYS A 150 18.60 18.31 -2.77
N ALA A 151 18.66 19.61 -3.06
CA ALA A 151 19.95 20.27 -3.23
C ALA A 151 20.58 20.49 -1.85
N GLY A 152 21.12 19.41 -1.28
CA GLY A 152 21.97 19.48 -0.11
C GLY A 152 23.07 20.53 -0.33
N PHE A 153 23.29 21.37 0.69
CA PHE A 153 24.36 22.35 0.74
C PHE A 153 24.41 23.26 -0.50
N ILE A 154 23.58 24.31 -0.50
CA ILE A 154 23.99 25.54 -1.15
C ILE A 154 25.27 25.96 -0.41
N PHE A 155 26.44 25.64 -0.96
CA PHE A 155 27.68 26.33 -0.58
C PHE A 155 27.34 27.80 -0.72
N ASP A 156 27.11 28.45 0.41
CA ASP A 156 26.61 29.80 0.44
C ASP A 156 27.73 30.68 -0.13
N PHE A 157 27.68 30.91 -1.44
CA PHE A 157 28.67 31.65 -2.20
C PHE A 157 28.83 33.07 -1.64
N THR A 158 27.90 33.53 -0.80
CA THR A 158 28.04 34.75 -0.02
C THR A 158 29.22 34.68 0.95
N TRP A 159 29.51 33.54 1.60
CA TRP A 159 30.68 33.40 2.47
C TRP A 159 31.99 33.40 1.70
N ILE A 160 32.03 32.74 0.54
CA ILE A 160 33.20 32.77 -0.35
C ILE A 160 33.43 34.19 -0.86
N LEU A 161 32.37 34.90 -1.27
CA LEU A 161 32.44 36.30 -1.68
C LEU A 161 32.90 37.22 -0.54
N ILE A 162 32.42 37.02 0.69
CA ILE A 162 32.85 37.77 1.87
C ILE A 162 34.36 37.55 2.13
N ILE A 163 34.84 36.31 2.08
CA ILE A 163 36.26 35.99 2.28
C ILE A 163 37.12 36.64 1.18
N VAL A 164 36.68 36.58 -0.09
CA VAL A 164 37.40 37.21 -1.21
C VAL A 164 37.44 38.74 -1.05
N ILE A 165 36.34 39.37 -0.64
CA ILE A 165 36.29 40.83 -0.37
C ILE A 165 37.25 41.20 0.76
N ILE A 166 37.30 40.43 1.85
CA ILE A 166 38.22 40.68 2.97
C ILE A 166 39.68 40.58 2.49
N ILE A 167 40.03 39.55 1.70
CA ILE A 167 41.39 39.40 1.15
C ILE A 167 41.75 40.59 0.26
N ILE A 168 40.85 41.04 -0.61
CA ILE A 168 41.08 42.19 -1.50
C ILE A 168 41.33 43.46 -0.67
N VAL A 169 40.53 43.72 0.36
CA VAL A 169 40.68 44.91 1.23
C VAL A 169 42.02 44.86 1.97
N VAL A 170 42.42 43.71 2.49
CA VAL A 170 43.72 43.54 3.17
C VAL A 170 44.88 43.78 2.21
N VAL A 171 44.84 43.20 1.01
CA VAL A 171 45.90 43.38 -0.01
C VAL A 171 46.02 44.84 -0.42
N ILE A 172 44.88 45.51 -0.71
CA ILE A 172 44.87 46.94 -1.04
C ILE A 172 45.44 47.77 0.12
N GLY A 173 45.05 47.47 1.37
CA GLY A 173 45.56 48.15 2.55
C GLY A 173 47.08 48.02 2.72
N VAL A 174 47.62 46.80 2.51
CA VAL A 174 49.06 46.54 2.57
C VAL A 174 49.80 47.29 1.45
N VAL A 175 49.29 47.26 0.22
CA VAL A 175 49.89 47.97 -0.91
C VAL A 175 49.89 49.49 -0.66
N LEU A 176 48.77 50.05 -0.22
CA LEU A 176 48.68 51.47 0.13
C LEU A 176 49.63 51.85 1.27
N PHE A 177 49.78 50.98 2.28
CA PHE A 177 50.74 51.20 3.36
C PHE A 177 52.18 51.29 2.83
N PHE A 178 52.58 50.40 1.92
CA PHE A 178 53.91 50.46 1.30
C PHE A 178 54.08 51.67 0.39
N ILE A 179 53.06 52.06 -0.37
CA ILE A 179 53.11 53.27 -1.22
C ILE A 179 53.25 54.54 -0.36
N LEU A 180 52.45 54.65 0.70
CA LEU A 180 52.50 55.80 1.62
C LEU A 180 53.83 55.85 2.37
N ARG A 181 54.38 54.70 2.76
CA ARG A 181 55.71 54.60 3.36
C ARG A 181 56.82 54.98 2.38
N ALA A 182 56.74 54.52 1.13
CA ALA A 182 57.70 54.90 0.10
C ALA A 182 57.65 56.41 -0.21
N HIS A 183 56.47 57.02 -0.17
CA HIS A 183 56.32 58.47 -0.30
C HIS A 183 56.88 59.22 0.93
N SER A 184 56.69 58.67 2.13
CA SER A 184 57.26 59.22 3.38
C SER A 184 58.78 59.12 3.45
N GLU A 185 59.40 58.14 2.80
CA GLU A 185 60.85 57.86 2.90
C GLU A 185 61.65 58.39 1.69
N GLY A 186 61.03 59.02 0.69
CA GLY A 186 61.74 59.39 -0.54
C GLY A 186 61.14 60.52 -1.37
N GLU A 187 61.36 61.77 -0.93
CA GLU A 187 61.72 62.83 -1.88
C GLU A 187 63.25 62.82 -2.03
N GLY A 188 63.74 61.88 -2.86
CA GLY A 188 65.03 62.06 -3.50
C GLY A 188 64.90 63.23 -4.47
N ASP A 189 65.50 64.34 -4.10
CA ASP A 189 65.56 65.63 -4.79
C ASP A 189 65.59 65.50 -6.33
N TRP A 190 64.42 65.67 -6.97
CA TRP A 190 64.30 65.71 -8.42
C TRP A 190 65.05 66.91 -9.03
N ASP A 191 65.46 67.89 -8.23
CA ASP A 191 66.24 69.04 -8.70
C ASP A 191 67.76 68.76 -8.71
N GLU A 192 68.26 67.81 -7.91
CA GLU A 192 69.67 67.36 -7.97
C GLU A 192 69.99 66.60 -9.28
N LEU A 193 69.05 65.77 -9.77
CA LEU A 193 69.20 65.04 -11.03
C LEU A 193 69.05 65.93 -12.27
N LYS A 194 68.23 66.99 -12.22
CA LYS A 194 68.12 67.98 -13.31
C LYS A 194 69.41 68.77 -13.48
N ASN A 195 70.07 69.15 -12.39
CA ASN A 195 71.33 69.91 -12.46
C ASN A 195 72.47 69.07 -13.06
N LYS A 196 72.56 67.77 -12.74
CA LYS A 196 73.54 66.86 -13.38
C LYS A 196 73.33 66.72 -14.89
N TRP A 197 72.08 66.71 -15.37
CA TRP A 197 71.77 66.67 -16.80
C TRP A 197 72.01 67.99 -17.53
N SER A 198 72.00 69.12 -16.82
CA SER A 198 72.35 70.43 -17.40
C SER A 198 73.85 70.58 -17.62
N ASP A 199 74.68 70.06 -16.70
CA ASP A 199 76.13 70.15 -16.77
C ASP A 199 76.75 69.23 -17.85
N GLU A 200 76.17 68.05 -18.09
CA GLU A 200 76.61 67.15 -19.17
C GLU A 200 76.34 67.70 -20.59
N LYS A 201 75.39 68.64 -20.75
CA LYS A 201 75.10 69.25 -22.05
C LYS A 201 76.00 70.45 -22.39
N GLN A 202 76.82 70.94 -21.47
CA GLN A 202 77.77 72.03 -21.73
C GLN A 202 79.20 71.56 -22.05
N THR A 203 79.48 70.25 -21.99
CA THR A 203 80.82 69.66 -22.25
C THR A 203 80.88 68.72 -23.45
N LYS A 204 79.96 68.87 -24.42
CA LYS A 204 80.08 68.26 -25.76
C LYS A 204 79.84 69.28 -26.87
#